data_AF-A0AAV9CML6-F1
#
_entry.id   AF-A0AAV9CML6-F1
#
_cell.length_a   1.000
_cell.length_b   1.000
_cell.length_c   1.000
_cell.angle_alpha   90.00
_cell.angle_beta   90.00
_cell.angle_gamma   90.00
#
_symmetry.space_group_name_H-M   'P 1'
#
loop_
_entity.id
_entity.type
_entity.pdbx_description
1 polymer ?
#
loop_
_entity_poly.entity_id
_entity_poly.type
_entity_poly.pdbx_seq_one_letter_code
_entity_poly.pdbx_strand_id
1 'polypeptide(L)'
;MSDETVRFGVLCSMYQAILRDRTSAKKRKRFRTFLDKVYTSRDYFSAVRLILPSLDRERGTYGLKESTLAVCLVDALGIARDSEDALRLVNWRKGGSRAGANAGNFALVAYEVLQRRQGSASGEMTIKELNDLFDQLASKEKQRRLLCSQNLSREQMRWK
;
A
#
# COMPACT_ATOMS: atom_id res chain seq x y z
N MET A 1 -19.85 -9.20 -10.64
CA MET A 1 -18.70 -8.28 -10.68
C MET A 1 -17.46 -9.06 -10.27
N SER A 2 -16.46 -9.09 -11.15
CA SER A 2 -15.11 -9.62 -10.92
C SER A 2 -14.15 -8.47 -10.55
N ASP A 3 -12.89 -8.79 -10.27
CA ASP A 3 -11.80 -7.83 -10.04
C ASP A 3 -11.62 -6.82 -11.17
N GLU A 4 -11.92 -7.19 -12.41
CA GLU A 4 -11.92 -6.29 -13.58
C GLU A 4 -12.92 -5.14 -13.46
N THR A 5 -14.00 -5.35 -12.71
CA THR A 5 -15.13 -4.40 -12.64
C THR A 5 -15.23 -3.73 -11.27
N VAL A 6 -14.79 -4.40 -10.21
CA VAL A 6 -14.85 -3.85 -8.86
C VAL A 6 -13.75 -2.82 -8.67
N ARG A 7 -14.14 -1.57 -8.44
CA ARG A 7 -13.23 -0.46 -8.14
C ARG A 7 -12.59 -0.66 -6.76
N PHE A 8 -11.28 -0.44 -6.65
CA PHE A 8 -10.56 -0.53 -5.38
C PHE A 8 -11.09 0.47 -4.34
N GLY A 9 -11.59 1.62 -4.78
CA GLY A 9 -12.26 2.60 -3.92
C GLY A 9 -13.40 2.01 -3.08
N VAL A 10 -14.14 1.03 -3.60
CA VAL A 10 -15.23 0.36 -2.85
C VAL A 10 -14.67 -0.48 -1.70
N LEU A 11 -13.54 -1.15 -1.91
CA LEU A 11 -12.83 -1.88 -0.86
C LEU A 11 -12.30 -0.91 0.22
N CYS A 12 -11.75 0.23 -0.18
CA CYS A 12 -11.34 1.30 0.74
C CYS A 12 -12.53 1.83 1.57
N SER A 13 -13.68 2.07 0.95
CA SER A 13 -14.89 2.49 1.67
C SER A 13 -15.36 1.43 2.67
N MET A 14 -15.24 0.15 2.35
CA MET A 14 -15.50 -0.94 3.29
C MET A 14 -14.56 -0.86 4.51
N TYR A 15 -13.25 -0.68 4.31
CA TYR A 15 -12.30 -0.53 5.42
C TYR A 15 -12.63 0.67 6.30
N GLN A 16 -12.90 1.82 5.71
CA GLN A 16 -13.29 3.01 6.46
C GLN A 16 -14.55 2.78 7.29
N ALA A 17 -15.56 2.07 6.75
CA ALA A 17 -16.75 1.70 7.50
C ALA A 17 -16.43 0.72 8.65
N ILE A 18 -15.58 -0.28 8.41
CA ILE A 18 -15.15 -1.26 9.41
C ILE A 18 -14.39 -0.59 10.57
N LEU A 19 -13.55 0.42 10.28
CA LEU A 19 -12.82 1.17 11.30
C LEU A 19 -13.76 1.96 12.22
N ARG A 20 -14.90 2.43 11.71
CA ARG A 20 -15.93 3.14 12.49
C ARG A 20 -16.80 2.19 13.33
N ASP A 21 -16.94 0.95 12.90
CA ASP A 21 -17.77 -0.05 13.58
C ASP A 21 -17.11 -0.55 14.88
N ARG A 22 -17.83 -0.41 16.00
CA ARG A 22 -17.33 -0.81 17.32
C ARG A 22 -17.44 -2.30 17.61
N THR A 23 -18.38 -3.00 16.99
CA THR A 23 -18.65 -4.42 17.30
C THR A 23 -18.17 -5.34 16.19
N SER A 24 -17.65 -6.51 16.58
CA SER A 24 -17.19 -7.54 15.64
C SER A 24 -18.31 -8.03 14.70
N ALA A 25 -19.56 -8.05 15.18
CA ALA A 25 -20.73 -8.41 14.37
C ALA A 25 -20.95 -7.44 13.19
N LYS A 26 -20.85 -6.13 13.42
CA LYS A 26 -20.97 -5.12 12.35
C LYS A 26 -19.82 -5.24 11.35
N LYS A 27 -18.58 -5.39 11.84
CA LYS A 27 -17.40 -5.62 10.99
C LYS A 27 -17.57 -6.84 10.08
N ARG A 28 -18.00 -7.98 10.63
CA ARG A 28 -18.31 -9.20 9.86
C ARG A 28 -19.42 -8.98 8.83
N LYS A 29 -20.47 -8.23 9.19
CA LYS A 29 -21.56 -7.89 8.27
C LYS A 29 -21.07 -7.06 7.09
N ARG A 30 -20.21 -6.06 7.31
CA ARG A 30 -19.60 -5.25 6.22
C ARG A 30 -18.79 -6.13 5.27
N PHE A 31 -17.92 -6.96 5.82
CA PHE A 31 -17.08 -7.88 5.04
C PHE A 31 -17.92 -8.86 4.21
N ARG A 32 -18.93 -9.50 4.81
CA ARG A 32 -19.87 -10.38 4.08
C ARG A 32 -20.62 -9.63 2.99
N THR A 33 -21.09 -8.42 3.26
CA THR A 33 -21.77 -7.59 2.26
C THR A 33 -20.88 -7.33 1.06
N PHE A 34 -19.59 -7.05 1.27
CA PHE A 34 -18.63 -6.85 0.19
C PHE A 34 -18.46 -8.13 -0.64
N LEU A 35 -18.20 -9.29 -0.01
CA LEU A 35 -18.01 -10.54 -0.75
C LEU A 35 -19.29 -10.99 -1.47
N ASP A 36 -20.42 -11.02 -0.77
CA ASP A 36 -21.66 -11.62 -1.29
C ASP A 36 -22.34 -10.73 -2.34
N LYS A 37 -22.21 -9.39 -2.23
CA LYS A 37 -22.97 -8.44 -3.06
C LYS A 37 -22.14 -7.62 -4.02
N VAL A 38 -20.89 -7.31 -3.65
CA VAL A 38 -20.01 -6.48 -4.49
C VAL A 38 -19.09 -7.35 -5.30
N TYR A 39 -18.48 -8.38 -4.69
CA TYR A 39 -17.49 -9.22 -5.33
C TYR A 39 -18.09 -10.56 -5.74
N THR A 40 -19.08 -10.54 -6.64
CA THR A 40 -19.89 -11.73 -6.98
C THR A 40 -19.18 -12.76 -7.87
N SER A 41 -17.88 -12.60 -8.14
CA SER A 41 -17.05 -13.66 -8.71
C SER A 41 -17.01 -14.84 -7.74
N ARG A 42 -17.04 -16.07 -8.27
CA ARG A 42 -16.84 -17.27 -7.43
C ARG A 42 -15.38 -17.43 -6.98
N ASP A 43 -14.46 -16.72 -7.64
CA ASP A 43 -13.07 -16.64 -7.22
C ASP A 43 -12.84 -15.34 -6.44
N TYR A 44 -12.76 -15.44 -5.11
CA TYR A 44 -12.52 -14.31 -4.22
C TYR A 44 -11.04 -13.97 -4.03
N PHE A 45 -10.12 -14.75 -4.63
CA PHE A 45 -8.71 -14.72 -4.28
C PHE A 45 -8.09 -13.34 -4.48
N SER A 46 -8.35 -12.69 -5.62
CA SER A 46 -7.81 -11.37 -5.96
C SER A 46 -8.29 -10.24 -5.04
N ALA A 47 -9.46 -10.39 -4.40
CA ALA A 47 -9.91 -9.47 -3.35
C ALA A 47 -9.34 -9.86 -1.97
N VAL A 48 -9.37 -11.15 -1.60
CA VAL A 48 -8.92 -11.64 -0.30
C VAL A 48 -7.43 -11.39 -0.08
N ARG A 49 -6.60 -11.50 -1.11
CA ARG A 49 -5.15 -11.19 -1.00
C ARG A 49 -4.87 -9.73 -0.62
N LEU A 50 -5.75 -8.80 -1.00
CA LEU A 50 -5.65 -7.39 -0.58
C LEU A 50 -6.18 -7.16 0.85
N ILE A 51 -7.00 -8.08 1.35
CA ILE A 51 -7.60 -8.03 2.69
C ILE A 51 -6.73 -8.69 3.75
N LEU A 52 -6.11 -9.80 3.39
CA LEU A 52 -5.22 -10.57 4.23
C LEU A 52 -3.85 -10.71 3.53
N PRO A 53 -3.11 -9.60 3.33
CA PRO A 53 -1.86 -9.62 2.59
C PRO A 53 -0.80 -10.51 3.22
N SER A 54 -0.86 -10.76 4.54
CA SER A 54 0.05 -11.69 5.22
C SER A 54 -0.15 -13.16 4.86
N LEU A 55 -1.30 -13.51 4.25
CA LEU A 55 -1.62 -14.85 3.79
C LEU A 55 -1.37 -15.03 2.29
N ASP A 56 -0.97 -13.97 1.58
CA ASP A 56 -0.57 -14.05 0.17
C ASP A 56 0.80 -14.71 0.05
N ARG A 57 0.81 -15.95 -0.45
CA ARG A 57 2.04 -16.74 -0.65
C ARG A 57 2.55 -16.66 -2.09
N GLU A 58 1.75 -16.15 -3.02
CA GLU A 58 2.13 -16.03 -4.43
C GLU A 58 3.00 -14.79 -4.64
N ARG A 59 2.66 -13.69 -3.98
CA ARG A 59 3.49 -12.49 -3.97
C ARG A 59 4.57 -12.62 -2.90
N GLY A 60 5.82 -12.61 -3.35
CA GLY A 60 6.97 -12.42 -2.46
C GLY A 60 7.01 -11.00 -1.89
N THR A 61 8.07 -10.67 -1.14
CA THR A 61 8.28 -9.30 -0.66
C THR A 61 8.40 -8.32 -1.83
N TYR A 62 7.83 -7.12 -1.68
CA TYR A 62 8.00 -6.03 -2.65
C TYR A 62 9.37 -5.32 -2.54
N GLY A 63 10.14 -5.60 -1.48
CA GLY A 63 11.42 -4.93 -1.23
C GLY A 63 11.34 -3.42 -1.00
N LEU A 64 10.15 -2.89 -0.69
CA LEU A 64 9.89 -1.46 -0.48
C LEU A 64 9.96 -1.11 1.01
N LYS A 65 10.77 -0.11 1.33
CA LYS A 65 10.84 0.51 2.67
C LYS A 65 10.10 1.84 2.65
N GLU A 66 9.64 2.29 3.82
CA GLU A 66 8.92 3.56 3.97
C GLU A 66 9.75 4.76 3.49
N SER A 67 11.08 4.72 3.66
CA SER A 67 11.99 5.75 3.14
C SER A 67 11.95 5.85 1.63
N THR A 68 11.88 4.72 0.92
CA THR A 68 11.77 4.68 -0.55
C THR A 68 10.40 5.19 -0.98
N LEU A 69 9.33 4.75 -0.28
CA LEU A 69 7.98 5.24 -0.55
C LEU A 69 7.86 6.75 -0.34
N ALA A 70 8.50 7.32 0.69
CA ALA A 70 8.53 8.76 0.93
C ALA A 70 9.12 9.52 -0.26
N VAL A 71 10.27 9.06 -0.77
CA VAL A 71 10.92 9.67 -1.94
C VAL A 71 10.04 9.55 -3.17
N CYS A 72 9.47 8.36 -3.43
CA CYS A 72 8.56 8.17 -4.56
C CYS A 72 7.34 9.08 -4.49
N LEU A 73 6.77 9.31 -3.30
CA LEU A 73 5.64 10.23 -3.13
C LEU A 73 6.04 11.68 -3.39
N VAL A 74 7.20 12.12 -2.90
CA VAL A 74 7.70 13.49 -3.16
C VAL A 74 7.89 13.71 -4.66
N ASP A 75 8.54 12.77 -5.34
CA ASP A 75 8.80 12.85 -6.78
C ASP A 75 7.50 12.79 -7.59
N ALA A 76 6.58 11.86 -7.26
CA ALA A 76 5.31 11.71 -7.97
C ALA A 76 4.36 12.91 -7.80
N LEU A 77 4.43 13.59 -6.64
CA LEU A 77 3.63 14.78 -6.36
C LEU A 77 4.30 16.07 -6.84
N GLY A 78 5.54 16.01 -7.37
CA GLY A 78 6.29 17.18 -7.80
C GLY A 78 6.55 18.18 -6.67
N ILE A 79 6.67 17.70 -5.44
CA ILE A 79 6.84 18.56 -4.26
C ILE A 79 8.32 18.94 -4.12
N ALA A 80 8.59 20.22 -3.85
CA ALA A 80 9.94 20.68 -3.54
C ALA A 80 10.51 19.94 -2.31
N ARG A 81 11.74 19.43 -2.43
CA ARG A 81 12.37 18.53 -1.43
C ARG A 81 12.58 19.16 -0.06
N ASP A 82 12.66 20.48 -0.01
CA ASP A 82 12.82 21.32 1.18
C ASP A 82 11.47 21.79 1.78
N SER A 83 10.36 21.51 1.10
CA SER A 83 9.04 21.85 1.63
C SER A 83 8.69 21.06 2.89
N GLU A 84 7.81 21.63 3.71
CA GLU A 84 7.34 21.01 4.95
C GLU A 84 6.77 19.60 4.71
N ASP A 85 6.06 19.39 3.60
CA ASP A 85 5.45 18.10 3.28
C ASP A 85 6.46 17.04 2.87
N ALA A 86 7.45 17.42 2.08
CA ALA A 86 8.54 16.51 1.72
C ALA A 86 9.35 16.13 2.96
N LEU A 87 9.70 17.11 3.79
CA LEU A 87 10.41 16.87 5.05
C LEU A 87 9.58 16.02 6.01
N ARG A 88 8.25 16.19 6.05
CA ARG A 88 7.33 15.38 6.86
C ARG A 88 7.25 13.93 6.38
N LEU A 89 7.19 13.69 5.07
CA LEU A 89 7.22 12.34 4.49
C LEU A 89 8.53 11.62 4.79
N VAL A 90 9.66 12.31 4.57
CA VAL A 90 11.00 11.73 4.77
C VAL A 90 11.27 11.48 6.25
N ASN A 91 10.87 12.41 7.12
CA ASN A 91 11.08 12.34 8.57
C ASN A 91 9.82 11.89 9.33
N TRP A 92 9.02 10.98 8.76
CA TRP A 92 7.73 10.56 9.33
C TRP A 92 7.80 9.98 10.76
N ARG A 93 8.99 9.53 11.20
CA ARG A 93 9.24 9.05 12.58
C ARG A 93 9.59 10.17 13.57
N LYS A 94 9.96 11.36 13.10
CA LYS A 94 10.46 12.44 13.94
C LYS A 94 9.31 12.99 14.78
N GLY A 95 9.37 12.78 16.09
CA GLY A 95 8.43 13.34 17.06
C GLY A 95 8.73 14.81 17.40
N GLY A 96 7.86 15.40 18.21
CA GLY A 96 7.98 16.79 18.71
C GLY A 96 6.71 17.60 18.49
N SER A 97 6.71 18.84 18.96
CA SER A 97 5.54 19.74 18.91
C SER A 97 5.02 20.01 17.49
N ARG A 98 5.87 19.88 16.47
CA ARG A 98 5.53 20.07 15.04
C ARG A 98 5.26 18.76 14.28
N ALA A 99 5.37 17.60 14.94
CA ALA A 99 5.26 16.30 14.27
C ALA A 99 3.80 15.89 13.96
N GLY A 100 2.81 16.54 14.56
CA GLY A 100 1.39 16.21 14.40
C GLY A 100 1.01 14.88 15.04
N ALA A 101 -0.29 14.60 15.11
CA ALA A 101 -0.83 13.45 15.86
C ALA A 101 -0.43 12.08 15.28
N ASN A 102 -0.04 12.02 14.01
CA ASN A 102 0.23 10.78 13.28
C ASN A 102 1.73 10.43 13.15
N ALA A 103 2.60 11.15 13.88
CA ALA A 103 4.04 10.86 13.91
C ALA A 103 4.33 9.40 14.29
N GLY A 104 5.24 8.75 13.58
CA GLY A 104 5.54 7.34 13.78
C GLY A 104 4.57 6.38 13.06
N ASN A 105 3.62 6.88 12.26
CA ASN A 105 2.81 6.07 11.37
C ASN A 105 2.91 6.60 9.93
N PHE A 106 3.80 6.01 9.13
CA PHE A 106 4.04 6.46 7.75
C PHE A 106 2.77 6.52 6.90
N ALA A 107 1.89 5.52 7.00
CA ALA A 107 0.67 5.46 6.19
C ALA A 107 -0.27 6.63 6.49
N LEU A 108 -0.44 7.00 7.77
CA LEU A 108 -1.26 8.13 8.17
C LEU A 108 -0.60 9.47 7.81
N VAL A 109 0.72 9.60 7.98
CA VAL A 109 1.47 10.78 7.55
C VAL A 109 1.35 11.00 6.04
N ALA A 110 1.51 9.94 5.24
CA ALA A 110 1.36 10.00 3.80
C ALA A 110 -0.06 10.38 3.39
N TYR A 111 -1.08 9.82 4.06
CA TYR A 111 -2.47 10.19 3.86
C TYR A 111 -2.72 11.69 4.11
N GLU A 112 -2.22 12.26 5.21
CA GLU A 112 -2.36 13.70 5.51
C GLU A 112 -1.73 14.59 4.43
N VAL A 113 -0.55 14.21 3.93
CA VAL A 113 0.14 14.96 2.88
C VAL A 113 -0.61 14.86 1.55
N LEU A 114 -1.05 13.66 1.17
CA LEU A 114 -1.86 13.43 -0.04
C LEU A 114 -3.17 14.21 0.02
N GLN A 115 -3.86 14.18 1.17
CA GLN A 115 -5.12 14.90 1.37
C GLN A 115 -4.94 16.42 1.21
N ARG A 116 -3.84 17.00 1.69
CA ARG A 116 -3.55 18.44 1.53
C ARG A 116 -3.17 18.82 0.09
N ARG A 117 -2.51 17.93 -0.64
CA ARG A 117 -1.96 18.22 -1.98
C ARG A 117 -2.91 17.91 -3.12
N GLN A 118 -3.67 16.83 -3.01
CA GLN A 118 -4.55 16.34 -4.08
C GLN A 118 -6.03 16.30 -3.70
N GLY A 119 -6.38 16.60 -2.44
CA GLY A 119 -7.77 16.52 -1.97
C GLY A 119 -8.32 15.10 -2.01
N SER A 120 -9.65 14.98 -2.13
CA SER A 120 -10.34 13.69 -2.24
C SER A 120 -10.44 13.23 -3.69
N ALA A 121 -9.31 12.94 -4.33
CA ALA A 121 -9.32 12.27 -5.62
C ALA A 121 -9.70 10.79 -5.42
N SER A 122 -10.92 10.42 -5.82
CA SER A 122 -11.36 9.02 -5.88
C SER A 122 -10.68 8.35 -7.08
N GLY A 123 -9.63 7.58 -6.83
CA GLY A 123 -8.96 6.81 -7.88
C GLY A 123 -9.93 5.84 -8.57
N GLU A 124 -9.91 5.85 -9.90
CA GLU A 124 -10.73 4.99 -10.76
C GLU A 124 -10.19 3.56 -10.91
N MET A 125 -9.09 3.24 -10.24
CA MET A 125 -8.42 1.95 -10.37
C MET A 125 -9.28 0.78 -9.86
N THR A 126 -9.32 -0.28 -10.65
CA THR A 126 -9.96 -1.56 -10.35
C THR A 126 -9.10 -2.44 -9.44
N ILE A 127 -9.70 -3.46 -8.84
CA ILE A 127 -8.95 -4.45 -8.05
C ILE A 127 -7.95 -5.20 -8.95
N LYS A 128 -8.31 -5.49 -10.20
CA LYS A 128 -7.40 -6.15 -11.14
C LYS A 128 -6.18 -5.30 -11.44
N GLU A 129 -6.36 -4.03 -11.83
CA GLU A 129 -5.25 -3.13 -12.16
C GLU A 129 -4.29 -2.95 -10.98
N LEU A 130 -4.83 -2.81 -9.76
CA LEU A 130 -4.02 -2.73 -8.55
C LEU A 130 -3.21 -4.01 -8.32
N ASN A 131 -3.84 -5.17 -8.52
CA ASN A 131 -3.17 -6.46 -8.40
C ASN A 131 -2.04 -6.60 -9.44
N ASP A 132 -2.30 -6.26 -10.71
CA ASP A 132 -1.31 -6.29 -11.78
C ASP A 132 -0.10 -5.40 -11.45
N LEU A 133 -0.31 -4.21 -10.87
CA LEU A 133 0.77 -3.33 -10.42
C LEU A 133 1.59 -3.95 -9.28
N PHE A 134 0.95 -4.62 -8.32
CA PHE A 134 1.65 -5.33 -7.25
C PHE A 134 2.44 -6.53 -7.78
N ASP A 135 1.92 -7.25 -8.77
CA ASP A 135 2.62 -8.36 -9.42
C ASP A 135 3.86 -7.87 -10.19
N GLN A 136 3.76 -6.72 -10.85
CA GLN A 136 4.91 -6.06 -11.47
C GLN A 136 5.97 -5.64 -10.45
N LEU A 137 5.57 -5.13 -9.29
CA LEU A 137 6.51 -4.76 -8.22
C LEU A 137 7.21 -6.00 -7.64
N ALA A 138 6.46 -7.07 -7.36
CA ALA A 138 7.00 -8.30 -6.81
C ALA A 138 7.98 -9.00 -7.79
N SER A 139 7.67 -8.99 -9.09
CA SER A 139 8.52 -9.59 -10.12
C SER A 139 9.87 -8.86 -10.27
N LYS A 140 9.87 -7.52 -10.29
CA LYS A 140 11.11 -6.72 -10.34
C LYS A 140 12.02 -7.00 -9.15
N GLU A 141 11.45 -7.13 -7.96
CA GLU A 141 12.21 -7.45 -6.76
C GLU A 141 12.79 -8.88 -6.80
N LYS A 142 12.01 -9.85 -7.28
CA LYS A 142 12.49 -11.23 -7.49
C LYS A 142 13.67 -11.26 -8.46
N GLN A 143 13.59 -10.53 -9.58
CA GLN A 143 14.66 -10.43 -10.57
C GLN A 143 15.92 -9.78 -9.98
N ARG A 144 15.77 -8.68 -9.23
CA ARG A 144 16.88 -8.01 -8.54
C ARG A 144 17.61 -8.94 -7.57
N ARG A 145 16.86 -9.73 -6.80
CA ARG A 145 17.45 -10.74 -5.90
C ARG A 145 18.20 -11.83 -6.65
N LEU A 146 17.63 -12.34 -7.76
CA LEU A 146 18.26 -13.39 -8.55
C LEU A 146 19.60 -12.91 -9.15
N LEU A 147 19.61 -11.70 -9.72
CA LEU A 147 20.82 -11.07 -10.25
C LEU A 147 21.91 -10.88 -9.19
N CYS A 148 21.53 -10.43 -7.99
CA CYS A 148 22.46 -10.28 -6.86
C CYS A 148 23.03 -11.63 -6.42
N SER A 149 22.22 -12.70 -6.42
CA SER A 149 22.67 -14.04 -6.01
C SER A 149 23.61 -14.72 -7.02
N GLN A 150 23.52 -14.37 -8.30
CA GLN A 150 24.34 -14.98 -9.36
C GLN A 150 25.69 -14.29 -9.54
N ASN A 151 25.85 -13.04 -9.07
CA ASN A 151 27.01 -12.19 -9.37
C ASN A 151 27.99 -12.00 -8.20
N LEU A 152 27.98 -12.85 -7.16
CA LEU A 152 28.97 -12.77 -6.08
C LEU A 152 29.82 -14.04 -6.00
N SER A 153 31.12 -13.92 -6.33
CA SER A 153 32.12 -14.92 -5.94
C SER A 153 32.42 -14.81 -4.45
N ARG A 154 32.86 -15.93 -3.85
CA ARG A 154 33.11 -16.06 -2.40
C ARG A 154 34.14 -15.05 -1.89
N GLU A 155 35.13 -14.65 -2.69
CA GLU A 155 36.12 -13.65 -2.30
C GLU A 155 35.54 -12.22 -2.20
N GLN A 156 34.46 -11.92 -2.93
CA GLN A 156 33.91 -10.56 -3.02
C GLN A 156 32.98 -10.21 -1.85
N MET A 157 32.39 -11.19 -1.17
CA MET A 157 31.60 -10.96 0.05
C MET A 157 32.46 -10.67 1.28
N ARG A 158 33.74 -11.08 1.28
CA ARG A 158 34.62 -10.99 2.46
C ARG A 158 34.94 -9.55 2.90
N TRP A 159 34.80 -8.58 1.99
CA TRP A 159 35.20 -7.18 2.21
C TRP A 159 34.01 -6.21 2.26
N LYS A 160 32.80 -6.72 2.54
CA LYS A 160 31.57 -5.93 2.66
C LYS A 160 31.06 -5.93 4.08
#